data_AF-A0A752IL71-F1
#
_entry.id   AF-A0A752IL71-F1
#
_cell.length_a   1.000
_cell.length_b   1.000
_cell.length_c   1.000
_cell.angle_alpha   90.00
_cell.angle_beta   90.00
_cell.angle_gamma   90.00
#
_symmetry.space_group_name_H-M   'P 1'
#
loop_
_entity.id
_entity.type
_entity.pdbx_description
1 polymer ?
#
loop_
_entity_poly.entity_id
_entity_poly.type
_entity_poly.pdbx_seq_one_letter_code
_entity_poly.pdbx_strand_id
1 'polypeptide(L)'
;VGLKGCILKEVDNEDYDFELRISKKEYPETAQHIEDAINSGKADVVTIDRDNSAANRAKSLKGIPTKPGKDRDEWPMAMFKEGGTGADVEYISPSDNRGAGSSIGHALDGVRNGAKLKIIIVD
;
A
#
# COMPACT_ATOMS: atom_id res chain seq x y z
N VAL A 1 2.07 10.98 -13.56
CA VAL A 1 1.90 9.55 -13.93
C VAL A 1 1.20 8.87 -12.77
N GLY A 2 -0.11 8.68 -12.85
CA GLY A 2 -0.85 8.03 -11.77
C GLY A 2 -2.33 8.07 -12.10
N LEU A 3 -2.79 7.01 -12.76
CA LEU A 3 -4.17 6.68 -13.11
C LEU A 3 -4.28 5.21 -13.58
N LYS A 4 -3.15 4.48 -13.68
CA LYS A 4 -3.12 3.12 -14.22
C LYS A 4 -3.00 2.12 -13.09
N GLY A 5 -3.57 0.93 -13.28
CA GLY A 5 -3.38 -0.20 -12.38
C GLY A 5 -4.01 -0.07 -10.99
N CYS A 6 -4.73 1.01 -10.67
CA CYS A 6 -5.46 1.15 -9.41
C CYS A 6 -6.91 1.55 -9.65
N ILE A 7 -7.87 0.81 -9.10
CA ILE A 7 -9.30 1.11 -9.18
C ILE A 7 -9.88 1.07 -7.77
N LEU A 8 -10.50 2.17 -7.35
CA LEU A 8 -11.25 2.25 -6.10
C LEU A 8 -12.74 2.03 -6.39
N LYS A 9 -13.38 1.16 -5.62
CA LYS A 9 -14.82 0.91 -5.69
C LYS A 9 -15.43 0.97 -4.29
N GLU A 10 -16.42 1.82 -4.11
CA GLU A 10 -17.26 1.82 -2.90
C GLU A 10 -18.13 0.56 -2.86
N VAL A 11 -18.28 -0.02 -1.68
CA VAL A 11 -19.06 -1.25 -1.49
C VAL A 11 -20.06 -1.11 -0.35
N ASP A 12 -21.17 -1.84 -0.46
CA ASP A 12 -22.12 -2.02 0.63
C ASP A 12 -21.64 -3.21 1.49
N ASN A 13 -20.83 -2.91 2.50
CA ASN A 13 -20.20 -3.90 3.38
C ASN A 13 -20.04 -3.33 4.81
N GLU A 14 -20.19 -4.17 5.84
CA GLU A 14 -20.09 -3.72 7.24
C GLU A 14 -18.65 -3.63 7.75
N ASP A 15 -17.71 -4.36 7.14
CA ASP A 15 -16.33 -4.48 7.60
C ASP A 15 -15.40 -3.42 7.00
N TYR A 16 -15.64 -3.02 5.75
CA TYR A 16 -14.84 -2.04 5.00
C TYR A 16 -15.69 -1.20 4.03
N ASP A 17 -15.24 0.03 3.75
CA ASP A 17 -15.98 0.99 2.93
C ASP A 17 -15.70 0.84 1.43
N PHE A 18 -14.47 0.43 1.06
CA PHE A 18 -14.05 0.34 -0.34
C PHE A 18 -13.22 -0.92 -0.65
N GLU A 19 -13.26 -1.37 -1.90
CA GLU A 19 -12.26 -2.24 -2.50
C GLU A 19 -11.25 -1.38 -3.28
N LEU A 20 -9.96 -1.48 -2.95
CA LEU A 20 -8.87 -0.94 -3.77
C LEU A 20 -8.21 -2.10 -4.52
N ARG A 21 -8.40 -2.10 -5.84
CA ARG A 21 -7.85 -3.12 -6.75
C ARG A 21 -6.53 -2.65 -7.33
N ILE A 22 -5.47 -3.44 -7.21
CA ILE A 22 -4.11 -3.13 -7.68
C ILE A 22 -3.70 -4.17 -8.72
N SER A 23 -3.35 -3.72 -9.94
CA SER A 23 -2.97 -4.60 -11.05
C SER A 23 -1.52 -5.04 -10.97
N LYS A 24 -1.31 -6.35 -10.85
CA LYS A 24 0.01 -6.99 -10.86
C LYS A 24 0.69 -6.91 -12.22
N LYS A 25 -0.07 -6.72 -13.31
CA LYS A 25 0.53 -6.46 -14.63
C LYS A 25 1.15 -5.07 -14.74
N GLU A 26 0.54 -4.06 -14.12
CA GLU A 26 1.06 -2.67 -14.14
C GLU A 26 2.18 -2.48 -13.10
N TYR A 27 2.03 -3.05 -11.91
CA TYR A 27 2.98 -2.94 -10.79
C TYR A 27 3.39 -4.33 -10.25
N PRO A 28 4.12 -5.14 -11.04
CA PRO A 28 4.42 -6.52 -10.69
C PRO A 28 5.22 -6.68 -9.39
N GLU A 29 6.22 -5.84 -9.12
CA GLU A 29 7.01 -5.98 -7.90
C GLU A 29 6.20 -5.54 -6.67
N THR A 30 5.52 -4.38 -6.73
CA THR A 30 4.71 -3.88 -5.61
C THR A 30 3.53 -4.82 -5.30
N ALA A 31 2.78 -5.25 -6.33
CA ALA A 31 1.62 -6.13 -6.12
C ALA A 31 2.02 -7.50 -5.57
N GLN A 32 3.16 -8.05 -6.01
CA GLN A 32 3.69 -9.30 -5.47
C GLN A 32 4.07 -9.15 -3.99
N HIS A 33 4.78 -8.07 -3.61
CA HIS A 33 5.12 -7.80 -2.22
C HIS A 33 3.87 -7.68 -1.32
N ILE A 34 2.85 -6.95 -1.78
CA ILE A 34 1.57 -6.81 -1.05
C ILE A 34 0.90 -8.18 -0.87
N GLU A 35 0.82 -8.98 -1.94
CA GLU A 35 0.22 -10.32 -1.92
C GLU A 35 0.94 -11.25 -0.95
N ASP A 36 2.28 -11.29 -0.99
CA ASP A 36 3.10 -12.14 -0.12
C ASP A 36 3.04 -11.70 1.35
N ALA A 37 3.03 -10.39 1.60
CA ALA A 37 2.87 -9.85 2.94
C ALA A 37 1.49 -10.23 3.53
N ILE A 38 0.41 -10.12 2.75
CA ILE A 38 -0.94 -10.56 3.15
C ILE A 38 -0.96 -12.07 3.43
N ASN A 39 -0.41 -12.88 2.53
CA ASN A 39 -0.31 -14.33 2.71
C ASN A 39 0.53 -14.71 3.95
N SER A 40 1.45 -13.84 4.36
CA SER A 40 2.26 -13.96 5.58
C SER A 40 1.57 -13.38 6.83
N GLY A 41 0.30 -13.00 6.73
CA GLY A 41 -0.54 -12.55 7.86
C GLY A 41 -0.54 -11.03 8.10
N LYS A 42 -0.01 -10.21 7.18
CA LYS A 42 -0.24 -8.76 7.22
C LYS A 42 -1.69 -8.44 6.87
N ALA A 43 -2.13 -7.25 7.27
CA ALA A 43 -3.51 -6.81 7.05
C ALA A 43 -3.84 -6.71 5.56
N ASP A 44 -4.99 -7.27 5.18
CA ASP A 44 -5.60 -7.13 3.85
C ASP A 44 -6.78 -6.14 3.84
N VAL A 45 -7.26 -5.76 5.02
CA VAL A 45 -8.12 -4.60 5.26
C VAL A 45 -7.31 -3.56 6.02
N VAL A 46 -7.23 -2.35 5.47
CA VAL A 46 -6.40 -1.26 6.00
C VAL A 46 -7.21 0.01 6.18
N THR A 47 -6.87 0.81 7.19
CA THR A 47 -7.57 2.04 7.55
C THR A 47 -6.73 3.25 7.18
N ILE A 48 -7.27 4.19 6.41
CA ILE A 48 -6.52 5.39 6.01
C ILE A 48 -6.21 6.27 7.23
N ASP A 49 -4.92 6.55 7.43
CA ASP A 49 -4.38 7.39 8.50
C ASP A 49 -3.19 8.20 7.97
N ARG A 50 -3.50 9.21 7.15
CA ARG A 50 -2.47 10.03 6.49
C ARG A 50 -1.63 10.83 7.48
N ASP A 51 -2.23 11.22 8.61
CA ASP A 51 -1.61 12.09 9.61
C ASP A 51 -0.42 11.40 10.29
N ASN A 52 -0.45 10.07 10.40
CA ASN A 52 0.63 9.27 10.99
C ASN A 52 1.64 8.72 9.97
N SER A 53 1.53 9.05 8.68
CA SER A 53 2.35 8.43 7.63
C SER A 53 3.86 8.59 7.84
N ALA A 54 4.31 9.79 8.22
CA ALA A 54 5.74 10.03 8.47
C ALA A 54 6.26 9.21 9.66
N ALA A 55 5.47 9.13 10.73
CA ALA A 55 5.83 8.36 11.93
C ALA A 55 5.84 6.85 11.66
N ASN A 56 4.88 6.35 10.89
CA ASN A 56 4.82 4.95 10.49
C ASN A 56 6.04 4.58 9.64
N ARG A 57 6.38 5.38 8.62
CA ARG A 57 7.56 5.16 7.78
C ARG A 57 8.87 5.12 8.56
N ALA A 58 9.00 5.99 9.56
CA ALA A 58 10.17 6.00 10.44
C ALA A 58 10.28 4.70 11.27
N LYS A 59 9.14 4.13 11.68
CA LYS A 59 9.08 2.90 12.48
C LYS A 59 9.36 1.64 11.66
N SER A 60 8.71 1.50 10.50
CA SER A 60 8.86 0.35 9.58
C SER A 60 10.29 0.24 9.05
N LEU A 61 10.90 1.36 8.64
CA LEU A 61 12.21 1.36 8.00
C LEU A 61 13.39 1.43 8.98
N LYS A 62 13.13 1.40 10.29
CA LYS A 62 14.17 1.51 11.31
C LYS A 62 15.14 0.33 11.22
N GLY A 63 16.42 0.63 11.00
CA GLY A 63 17.48 -0.38 10.90
C GLY A 63 17.57 -1.07 9.54
N ILE A 64 16.71 -0.72 8.59
CA ILE A 64 16.76 -1.25 7.21
C ILE A 64 17.55 -0.26 6.35
N PRO A 65 18.78 -0.58 5.92
CA PRO A 65 19.61 0.36 5.15
C PRO A 65 18.98 0.66 3.78
N THR A 66 19.40 1.75 3.14
CA THR A 66 19.05 1.97 1.73
C THR A 66 19.90 1.08 0.83
N LYS A 67 19.35 0.67 -0.32
CA LYS A 67 20.08 -0.09 -1.35
C LYS A 67 20.11 0.71 -2.66
N PRO A 68 21.30 0.99 -3.25
CA PRO A 68 21.38 1.71 -4.52
C PRO A 68 20.52 1.06 -5.61
N GLY A 69 19.73 1.86 -6.32
CA GLY A 69 18.85 1.40 -7.39
C GLY A 69 17.57 0.69 -6.93
N LYS A 70 17.24 0.71 -5.63
CA LYS A 70 16.02 0.12 -5.07
C LYS A 70 15.36 1.07 -4.08
N ASP A 71 14.03 1.05 -4.05
CA ASP A 71 13.25 1.66 -2.98
C ASP A 71 12.90 0.58 -1.94
N ARG A 72 12.56 1.00 -0.71
CA ARG A 72 12.03 0.11 0.34
C ARG A 72 10.52 0.26 0.34
N ASP A 73 9.83 -0.72 -0.23
CA ASP A 73 8.37 -0.76 -0.19
C ASP A 73 7.89 -1.30 1.16
N GLU A 74 6.67 -0.96 1.56
CA GLU A 74 6.14 -1.22 2.90
C GLU A 74 4.72 -1.80 2.82
N TRP A 75 4.48 -2.97 3.42
CA TRP A 75 3.13 -3.48 3.62
C TRP A 75 2.81 -3.93 5.05
N PRO A 76 1.80 -3.35 5.74
CA PRO A 76 0.92 -2.28 5.26
C PRO A 76 1.64 -0.95 5.06
N MET A 77 1.22 -0.18 4.05
CA MET A 77 1.83 1.12 3.72
C MET A 77 1.77 2.09 4.89
N ALA A 78 2.75 2.98 4.99
CA ALA A 78 2.82 3.94 6.08
C ALA A 78 1.56 4.85 6.22
N MET A 79 0.83 5.11 5.13
CA MET A 79 -0.40 5.91 5.15
C MET A 79 -1.62 5.21 5.78
N PHE A 80 -1.46 3.96 6.21
CA PHE A 80 -2.50 3.21 6.90
C PHE A 80 -2.19 3.08 8.39
N LYS A 81 -3.24 2.93 9.20
CA LYS A 81 -3.15 2.73 10.66
C LYS A 81 -2.40 1.44 11.01
N GLU A 82 -2.52 0.42 10.16
CA GLU A 82 -1.89 -0.89 10.28
C GLU A 82 -0.41 -0.88 9.83
N GLY A 83 0.07 0.23 9.28
CA GLY A 83 1.47 0.41 8.90
C GLY A 83 2.39 0.69 10.08
N GLY A 84 3.68 0.87 9.78
CA GLY A 84 4.69 1.20 10.77
C GLY A 84 5.35 -0.03 11.41
N THR A 85 5.35 -0.13 12.74
CA THR A 85 6.06 -1.22 13.43
C THR A 85 5.49 -2.57 13.01
N GLY A 86 6.35 -3.42 12.43
CA GLY A 86 5.96 -4.75 11.98
C GLY A 86 5.38 -4.78 10.56
N ALA A 87 5.40 -3.68 9.79
CA ALA A 87 5.19 -3.74 8.35
C ALA A 87 6.29 -4.62 7.70
N ASP A 88 5.89 -5.40 6.70
CA ASP A 88 6.82 -6.09 5.82
C ASP A 88 7.51 -5.07 4.90
N VAL A 89 8.79 -5.33 4.60
CA VAL A 89 9.62 -4.39 3.84
C VAL A 89 10.46 -5.14 2.82
N GLU A 90 10.25 -4.81 1.55
CA GLU A 90 10.97 -5.41 0.43
C GLU A 90 11.68 -4.35 -0.42
N TYR A 91 12.84 -4.71 -0.99
CA TYR A 91 13.58 -3.85 -1.92
C TYR A 91 13.11 -4.07 -3.37
N ILE A 92 12.28 -3.16 -3.86
CA ILE A 92 11.72 -3.26 -5.22
C ILE A 92 12.23 -2.14 -6.14
N SER A 93 12.00 -2.30 -7.44
CA SER A 93 12.34 -1.29 -8.46
C SER A 93 11.72 0.08 -8.12
N PRO A 94 12.49 1.18 -8.15
CA PRO A 94 11.97 2.52 -7.85
C PRO A 94 10.87 2.96 -8.82
N SER A 95 10.94 2.55 -10.09
CA SER A 95 9.91 2.90 -11.07
C SER A 95 8.57 2.22 -10.77
N ASP A 96 8.62 0.96 -10.33
CA ASP A 96 7.44 0.18 -9.95
C ASP A 96 6.81 0.77 -8.68
N ASN A 97 7.60 0.90 -7.61
CA ASN A 97 7.14 1.40 -6.30
C ASN A 97 6.52 2.80 -6.39
N ARG A 98 7.23 3.75 -7.01
CA ARG A 98 6.76 5.14 -7.11
C ARG A 98 5.55 5.26 -8.02
N GLY A 99 5.48 4.42 -9.06
CA GLY A 99 4.32 4.31 -9.93
C GLY A 99 3.09 3.84 -9.16
N ALA A 100 3.23 2.74 -8.43
CA ALA A 100 2.18 2.19 -7.58
C ALA A 100 1.74 3.19 -6.50
N GLY A 101 2.68 3.77 -5.75
CA GLY A 101 2.39 4.75 -4.71
C GLY A 101 1.66 6.00 -5.24
N SER A 102 2.04 6.49 -6.43
CA SER A 102 1.35 7.60 -7.11
C SER A 102 -0.08 7.22 -7.53
N SER A 103 -0.28 6.04 -8.13
CA SER A 103 -1.61 5.57 -8.55
C SER A 103 -2.53 5.26 -7.37
N ILE A 104 -2.02 4.63 -6.31
CA ILE A 104 -2.76 4.41 -5.05
C ILE A 104 -3.14 5.76 -4.44
N GLY A 105 -2.18 6.68 -4.33
CA GLY A 105 -2.41 8.02 -3.78
C GLY A 105 -3.51 8.78 -4.54
N HIS A 106 -3.50 8.73 -5.88
CA HIS A 106 -4.55 9.33 -6.71
C HIS A 106 -5.89 8.59 -6.62
N ALA A 107 -5.90 7.26 -6.57
CA ALA A 107 -7.14 6.49 -6.43
C ALA A 107 -7.85 6.79 -5.09
N LEU A 108 -7.06 7.11 -4.04
CA LEU A 108 -7.56 7.47 -2.72
C LEU A 108 -7.72 8.99 -2.53
N ASP A 109 -7.58 9.79 -3.58
CA ASP A 109 -7.81 11.23 -3.48
C ASP A 109 -9.28 11.52 -3.13
N GLY A 110 -9.50 12.46 -2.22
CA GLY A 110 -10.84 12.75 -1.68
C GLY A 110 -11.41 11.73 -0.68
N VAL A 111 -10.79 10.55 -0.48
CA VAL A 111 -11.24 9.59 0.52
C VAL A 111 -10.79 10.02 1.92
N ARG A 112 -11.74 10.14 2.87
CA ARG A 112 -11.47 10.62 4.24
C ARG A 112 -10.51 9.71 5.03
N ASN A 113 -9.77 10.30 5.97
CA ASN A 113 -9.11 9.51 7.03
C ASN A 113 -10.16 8.69 7.80
N GLY A 114 -9.77 7.51 8.26
CA GLY A 114 -10.62 6.54 8.94
C GLY A 114 -11.50 5.69 8.02
N ALA A 115 -11.48 5.90 6.70
CA ALA A 115 -12.08 4.96 5.75
C ALA A 115 -11.27 3.65 5.72
N LYS A 116 -11.96 2.52 5.62
CA LYS A 116 -11.37 1.18 5.53
C LYS A 116 -11.41 0.66 4.10
N LEU A 117 -10.31 0.06 3.68
CA LEU A 117 -10.10 -0.45 2.33
C LEU A 117 -9.79 -1.94 2.38
N LYS A 118 -10.51 -2.76 1.62
CA LYS A 118 -10.06 -4.10 1.28
C LYS A 118 -9.12 -4.04 0.08
N ILE A 119 -7.95 -4.64 0.21
CA ILE A 119 -6.92 -4.65 -0.82
C ILE A 119 -7.07 -5.91 -1.65
N ILE A 120 -7.15 -5.74 -2.97
CA ILE A 120 -7.35 -6.84 -3.90
C ILE A 120 -6.29 -6.75 -4.99
N ILE A 121 -5.43 -7.75 -5.07
CA ILE A 121 -4.51 -7.89 -6.20
C ILE A 121 -5.27 -8.50 -7.38
N VAL A 122 -5.13 -7.90 -8.55
CA VAL A 122 -5.76 -8.35 -9.79
C VAL A 122 -4.72 -8.53 -10.89
N ASP A 123 -5.07 -9.32 -11.89
CA ASP A 123 -4.29 -9.68 -13.08
C ASP A 123 -3.09 -10.61 -12.89
#